data_AF-A0AAU4BH01-F1
#
_entry.id   AF-A0AAU4BH01-F1
#
_cell.length_a   1.000
_cell.length_b   1.000
_cell.length_c   1.000
_cell.angle_alpha   90.00
_cell.angle_beta   90.00
_cell.angle_gamma   90.00
#
_symmetry.space_group_name_H-M   'P 1'
#
loop_
_entity.id
_entity.type
_entity.pdbx_description
1 polymer ?
#
loop_
_entity_poly.entity_id
_entity_poly.type
_entity_poly.pdbx_seq_one_letter_code
_entity_poly.pdbx_strand_id
1 'polypeptide(L)'
;MDGQNGVVAEFSLPGGFVNASVRVGDTVRRRPAARAEFVHQLLGLLERAGWEGAPRFLGIDEHGREVLSFVNGHVAWEPVQPAEVDSDESLVRVTELVREFHDLTAATDLAGDEEAVCHNDLSPKNTVYRDLGAGLRPVAFIDWGRSRRPGDGPSSRGWGGG
;
A
#
# COMPACT_ATOMS: atom_id res chain seq x y z
N MET A 1 27.67 32.13 7.75
CA MET A 1 27.55 30.67 7.86
C MET A 1 26.24 30.34 7.18
N ASP A 2 26.31 30.16 5.87
CA ASP A 2 25.12 30.06 5.03
C ASP A 2 24.68 28.60 5.06
N GLY A 3 23.68 28.32 5.90
CA GLY A 3 23.03 27.03 5.95
C GLY A 3 22.36 26.77 4.61
N GLN A 4 22.95 25.86 3.82
CA GLN A 4 22.27 25.25 2.69
C GLN A 4 21.02 24.54 3.22
N ASN A 5 19.89 25.25 3.17
CA ASN A 5 18.57 24.67 3.27
C ASN A 5 18.44 23.76 2.04
N GLY A 6 18.86 22.51 2.18
CA GLY A 6 18.78 21.51 1.12
C GLY A 6 17.32 21.29 0.77
N VAL A 7 16.84 22.00 -0.24
CA VAL A 7 15.52 21.77 -0.81
C VAL A 7 15.57 20.37 -1.39
N VAL A 8 15.07 19.40 -0.63
CA VAL A 8 14.94 18.02 -1.12
C VAL A 8 13.91 18.08 -2.25
N ALA A 9 14.35 17.84 -3.48
CA ALA A 9 13.51 17.97 -4.65
C ALA A 9 12.33 16.98 -4.59
N GLU A 10 11.13 17.46 -4.95
CA GLU A 10 9.97 16.61 -5.14
C GLU A 10 9.97 16.01 -6.56
N PHE A 11 9.79 14.71 -6.67
CA PHE A 11 9.71 14.00 -7.94
C PHE A 11 8.32 13.39 -8.10
N SER A 12 7.60 13.77 -9.16
CA SER A 12 6.32 13.13 -9.47
C SER A 12 6.51 11.65 -9.73
N LEU A 13 5.73 10.80 -9.07
CA LEU A 13 5.75 9.37 -9.30
C LEU A 13 4.73 9.02 -10.40
N PRO A 14 5.17 8.36 -11.50
CA PRO A 14 4.25 7.88 -12.52
C PRO A 14 3.37 6.74 -11.99
N GLY A 15 2.18 6.54 -12.59
CA GLY A 15 1.25 5.46 -12.21
C GLY A 15 0.23 5.80 -11.11
N GLY A 16 0.27 7.00 -10.50
CA GLY A 16 -0.75 7.48 -9.56
C GLY A 16 -2.06 7.87 -10.25
N PHE A 17 -2.80 6.90 -10.81
CA PHE A 17 -3.99 7.16 -11.65
C PHE A 17 -5.16 7.83 -10.91
N VAL A 18 -5.21 7.77 -9.58
CA VAL A 18 -6.30 8.33 -8.75
C VAL A 18 -5.85 9.54 -7.93
N ASN A 19 -4.60 9.58 -7.46
CA ASN A 19 -4.03 10.70 -6.70
C ASN A 19 -2.55 10.90 -7.05
N ALA A 20 -2.20 12.09 -7.52
CA ALA A 20 -0.81 12.48 -7.75
C ALA A 20 0.01 12.28 -6.47
N SER A 21 1.08 11.50 -6.57
CA SER A 21 2.02 11.22 -5.48
C SER A 21 3.39 11.76 -5.84
N VAL A 22 4.08 12.35 -4.89
CA VAL A 22 5.43 12.90 -5.08
C VAL A 22 6.40 12.23 -4.14
N ARG A 23 7.59 11.87 -4.64
CA ARG A 23 8.69 11.35 -3.85
C ARG A 23 9.58 12.50 -3.38
N VAL A 24 9.93 12.48 -2.10
CA VAL A 24 10.86 13.41 -1.46
C VAL A 24 11.88 12.58 -0.67
N GLY A 25 13.09 12.46 -1.19
CA GLY A 25 14.10 11.56 -0.63
C GLY A 25 13.60 10.11 -0.57
N ASP A 26 13.58 9.52 0.63
CA ASP A 26 13.09 8.15 0.88
C ASP A 26 11.64 8.11 1.36
N THR A 27 10.86 9.14 1.00
CA THR A 27 9.46 9.23 1.40
C THR A 27 8.57 9.60 0.22
N VAL A 28 7.28 9.28 0.34
CA VAL A 28 6.22 9.64 -0.60
C VAL A 28 5.25 10.58 0.11
N ARG A 29 4.79 11.60 -0.62
CA ARG A 29 3.69 12.48 -0.21
C ARG A 29 2.50 12.24 -1.12
N ARG A 30 1.33 12.02 -0.54
CA ARG A 30 0.08 11.88 -1.27
C ARG A 30 -1.09 12.45 -0.49
N ARG A 31 -2.21 12.69 -1.17
CA ARG A 31 -3.45 13.08 -0.49
C ARG A 31 -3.94 11.93 0.41
N PRO A 32 -4.48 12.24 1.60
CA PRO A 32 -5.11 11.25 2.45
C PRO A 32 -6.24 10.50 1.72
N ALA A 33 -6.38 9.20 2.01
CA ALA A 33 -7.51 8.42 1.52
C ALA A 33 -8.81 8.83 2.24
N ALA A 34 -9.98 8.48 1.68
CA ALA A 34 -11.27 8.77 2.31
C ALA A 34 -11.41 8.17 3.72
N ARG A 35 -10.71 7.07 3.99
CA ARG A 35 -10.63 6.40 5.30
C ARG A 35 -9.22 6.49 5.89
N ALA A 36 -8.60 7.66 5.82
CA ALA A 36 -7.21 7.89 6.23
C ALA A 36 -6.90 7.33 7.63
N GLU A 37 -7.75 7.60 8.62
CA GLU A 37 -7.53 7.11 9.99
C GLU A 37 -7.44 5.58 10.10
N PHE A 38 -8.31 4.85 9.37
CA PHE A 38 -8.26 3.39 9.32
C PHE A 38 -6.96 2.91 8.67
N VAL A 39 -6.57 3.53 7.56
CA VAL A 39 -5.33 3.21 6.84
C VAL A 39 -4.10 3.50 7.71
N HIS A 40 -4.08 4.61 8.45
CA HIS A 40 -2.97 4.94 9.36
C HIS A 40 -2.86 3.92 10.49
N GLN A 41 -3.98 3.52 11.10
CA GLN A 41 -3.99 2.48 12.13
C GLN A 41 -3.51 1.13 11.59
N LEU A 42 -3.93 0.77 10.38
CA LEU A 42 -3.50 -0.45 9.71
C LEU A 42 -2.00 -0.45 9.44
N LEU A 43 -1.47 0.60 8.78
CA LEU A 43 -0.04 0.69 8.50
C LEU A 43 0.80 0.73 9.79
N GLY A 44 0.30 1.40 10.83
CA GLY A 44 0.95 1.39 12.14
C GLY A 44 0.94 0.01 12.81
N LEU A 45 -0.11 -0.79 12.62
CA LEU A 45 -0.16 -2.18 13.09
C LEU A 45 0.89 -3.04 12.39
N LEU A 46 0.96 -2.95 11.06
CA LEU A 46 1.91 -3.70 10.24
C LEU A 46 3.36 -3.33 10.57
N GLU A 47 3.63 -2.04 10.79
CA GLU A 47 4.94 -1.56 11.23
C GLU A 47 5.32 -2.11 12.61
N ARG A 48 4.40 -2.11 13.59
CA ARG A 48 4.65 -2.68 14.92
C ARG A 48 4.91 -4.18 14.88
N ALA A 49 4.33 -4.88 13.92
CA ALA A 49 4.60 -6.30 13.66
C ALA A 49 5.94 -6.54 12.94
N GLY A 50 6.63 -5.49 12.49
CA GLY A 50 7.89 -5.59 11.75
C GLY A 50 7.71 -6.09 10.31
N TRP A 51 6.49 -6.04 9.76
CA TRP A 51 6.21 -6.56 8.42
C TRP A 51 6.59 -5.56 7.33
N GLU A 52 7.45 -5.96 6.41
CA GLU A 52 7.98 -5.09 5.35
C GLU A 52 7.11 -5.04 4.09
N GLY A 53 6.00 -5.78 4.06
CA GLY A 53 5.09 -5.87 2.92
C GLY A 53 4.21 -4.62 2.69
N ALA A 54 4.45 -3.53 3.41
CA ALA A 54 3.74 -2.26 3.27
C ALA A 54 4.65 -1.05 3.54
N PRO A 55 4.34 0.13 2.99
CA PRO A 55 5.00 1.38 3.40
C PRO A 55 4.62 1.74 4.84
N ARG A 56 5.55 2.37 5.56
CA ARG A 56 5.33 2.90 6.91
C ARG A 56 4.64 4.24 6.84
N PHE A 57 3.69 4.49 7.73
CA PHE A 57 3.08 5.80 7.90
C PHE A 57 3.95 6.66 8.82
N LEU A 58 4.45 7.79 8.29
CA LEU A 58 5.41 8.66 8.95
C LEU A 58 4.79 9.98 9.43
N GLY A 59 3.47 10.15 9.27
CA GLY A 59 2.73 11.32 9.71
C GLY A 59 2.10 12.13 8.56
N ILE A 60 1.77 13.39 8.86
CA ILE A 60 1.16 14.35 7.94
C ILE A 60 2.11 15.55 7.80
N ASP A 61 2.34 16.02 6.57
CA ASP A 61 3.16 17.21 6.33
C ASP A 61 2.37 18.52 6.55
N GLU A 62 3.06 19.66 6.47
CA GLU A 62 2.47 20.99 6.66
C GLU A 62 1.37 21.35 5.63
N HIS A 63 1.29 20.61 4.52
CA HIS A 63 0.29 20.79 3.46
C HIS A 63 -0.89 19.82 3.61
N GLY A 64 -0.95 19.04 4.70
CA GLY A 64 -2.00 18.06 4.94
C GLY A 64 -1.86 16.78 4.09
N ARG A 65 -0.67 16.48 3.55
CA ARG A 65 -0.40 15.25 2.78
C ARG A 65 0.11 14.14 3.71
N GLU A 66 -0.27 12.91 3.42
CA GLU A 66 0.32 11.73 4.06
C GLU A 66 1.80 11.62 3.72
N VAL A 67 2.62 11.36 4.73
CA VAL A 67 4.04 11.06 4.62
C VAL A 67 4.19 9.55 4.77
N LEU A 68 4.62 8.86 3.72
CA LEU A 68 4.86 7.42 3.73
C LEU A 68 6.32 7.10 3.45
N SER A 69 6.86 6.00 3.96
CA SER A 69 8.17 5.51 3.51
C SER A 69 8.12 5.09 2.04
N PHE A 70 9.15 5.40 1.26
CA PHE A 70 9.29 4.91 -0.10
C PHE A 70 9.75 3.44 -0.09
N VAL A 71 9.01 2.56 -0.78
CA VAL A 71 9.43 1.18 -0.98
C VAL A 71 10.16 1.07 -2.30
N ASN A 72 11.46 0.76 -2.26
CA ASN A 72 12.28 0.65 -3.46
C ASN A 72 11.92 -0.63 -4.25
N GLY A 73 11.64 -0.46 -5.54
CA GLY A 73 11.42 -1.55 -6.49
C GLY A 73 10.74 -1.09 -7.78
N HIS A 74 10.48 -2.05 -8.66
CA HIS A 74 9.69 -1.91 -9.87
C HIS A 74 8.20 -1.93 -9.54
N VAL A 75 7.40 -1.06 -10.16
CA VAL A 75 5.93 -1.10 -10.06
C VAL A 75 5.37 -1.32 -11.45
N ALA A 76 4.53 -2.34 -11.60
CA ALA A 76 4.04 -2.77 -12.90
C ALA A 76 2.83 -1.93 -13.37
N TRP A 77 3.05 -0.63 -13.64
CA TRP A 77 1.98 0.32 -14.02
C TRP A 77 1.87 0.59 -15.53
N GLU A 78 2.85 0.18 -16.33
CA GLU A 78 2.86 0.32 -17.80
C GLU A 78 2.16 -0.86 -18.51
N PRO A 79 1.73 -0.71 -19.77
CA PRO A 79 1.07 -1.79 -20.52
C PRO A 79 1.95 -3.02 -20.80
N VAL A 80 3.26 -2.80 -20.96
CA VAL A 80 4.24 -3.87 -21.19
C VAL A 80 5.08 -4.00 -19.93
N GLN A 81 5.18 -5.22 -19.42
CA GLN A 81 5.87 -5.52 -18.17
C GLN A 81 6.91 -6.64 -18.36
N PRO A 82 7.94 -6.70 -17.51
CA PRO A 82 8.81 -7.87 -17.42
C PRO A 82 7.97 -9.13 -17.20
N ALA A 83 8.30 -10.23 -17.90
CA ALA A 83 7.52 -11.47 -17.85
C ALA A 83 7.44 -12.07 -16.43
N GLU A 84 8.42 -11.76 -15.59
CA GLU A 84 8.49 -12.16 -14.19
C GLU A 84 7.33 -11.61 -13.36
N VAL A 85 6.73 -10.47 -13.74
CA VAL A 85 5.57 -9.88 -13.04
C VAL A 85 4.38 -10.85 -13.04
N ASP A 86 4.17 -11.56 -14.15
CA ASP A 86 3.05 -12.47 -14.38
C ASP A 86 3.45 -13.96 -14.24
N SER A 87 4.67 -14.23 -13.76
CA SER A 87 5.15 -15.60 -13.55
C SER A 87 4.41 -16.33 -12.42
N ASP A 88 4.35 -17.66 -12.50
CA ASP A 88 3.76 -18.51 -11.45
C ASP A 88 4.44 -18.26 -10.09
N GLU A 89 5.76 -18.04 -10.07
CA GLU A 89 6.48 -17.74 -8.83
C GLU A 89 6.09 -16.39 -8.23
N SER A 90 5.82 -15.38 -9.07
CA SER A 90 5.28 -14.10 -8.60
C SER A 90 3.86 -14.26 -8.07
N LEU A 91 3.01 -15.05 -8.73
CA LEU A 91 1.65 -15.34 -8.24
C LEU A 91 1.68 -16.05 -6.88
N VAL A 92 2.52 -17.07 -6.73
CA VAL A 92 2.74 -17.74 -5.44
C VAL A 92 3.19 -16.74 -4.39
N ARG A 93 4.19 -15.91 -4.69
CA ARG A 93 4.68 -14.92 -3.73
C ARG A 93 3.64 -13.86 -3.34
N VAL A 94 2.78 -13.43 -4.28
CA VAL A 94 1.64 -12.56 -3.94
C VAL A 94 0.72 -13.25 -2.94
N THR A 95 0.37 -14.52 -3.15
CA THR A 95 -0.51 -15.24 -2.22
C THR A 95 0.10 -15.42 -0.83
N GLU A 96 1.41 -15.62 -0.74
CA GLU A 96 2.13 -15.64 0.53
C GLU A 96 2.07 -14.28 1.23
N LEU A 97 2.36 -13.17 0.53
CA LEU A 97 2.26 -11.82 1.11
C LEU A 97 0.85 -11.49 1.59
N VAL A 98 -0.18 -11.89 0.82
CA VAL A 98 -1.59 -11.71 1.24
C VAL A 98 -1.89 -12.50 2.50
N ARG A 99 -1.39 -13.74 2.58
CA ARG A 99 -1.56 -14.57 3.77
C ARG A 99 -0.87 -13.98 4.99
N GLU A 100 0.40 -13.57 4.85
CA GLU A 100 1.14 -12.89 5.92
C GLU A 100 0.37 -11.66 6.43
N PHE A 101 -0.14 -10.83 5.51
CA PHE A 101 -0.97 -9.68 5.83
C PHE A 101 -2.27 -10.05 6.57
N HIS A 102 -2.99 -11.06 6.10
CA HIS A 102 -4.22 -11.52 6.75
C HIS A 102 -3.94 -12.06 8.15
N ASP A 103 -2.90 -12.89 8.31
CA ASP A 103 -2.51 -13.46 9.60
C ASP A 103 -2.17 -12.35 10.62
N LEU A 104 -1.55 -11.25 10.19
CA LEU A 104 -1.24 -10.11 11.05
C LEU A 104 -2.46 -9.29 11.46
N THR A 105 -3.53 -9.30 10.67
CA THR A 105 -4.75 -8.53 10.95
C THR A 105 -5.86 -9.37 11.56
N ALA A 106 -5.72 -10.70 11.55
CA ALA A 106 -6.65 -11.62 12.16
C ALA A 106 -6.78 -11.35 13.67
N ALA A 107 -8.03 -11.38 14.16
CA ALA A 107 -8.38 -11.13 15.56
C ALA A 107 -7.88 -9.78 16.13
N THR A 108 -7.66 -8.78 15.28
CA THR A 108 -7.37 -7.41 15.70
C THR A 108 -8.65 -6.57 15.75
N ASP A 109 -8.66 -5.49 16.52
CA ASP A 109 -9.79 -4.54 16.55
C ASP A 109 -10.12 -3.97 15.15
N LEU A 110 -9.12 -3.91 14.25
CA LEU A 110 -9.30 -3.47 12.87
C LEU A 110 -10.10 -4.45 12.01
N ALA A 111 -9.99 -5.76 12.28
CA ALA A 111 -10.80 -6.79 11.64
C ALA A 111 -12.22 -6.84 12.24
N GLY A 112 -12.37 -6.57 13.53
CA GLY A 112 -13.65 -6.69 14.23
C GLY A 112 -14.12 -8.14 14.24
N ASP A 113 -15.36 -8.39 13.82
CA ASP A 113 -15.95 -9.73 13.75
C ASP A 113 -15.56 -10.51 12.47
N GLU A 114 -14.80 -9.88 11.57
CA GLU A 114 -14.35 -10.50 10.32
C GLU A 114 -13.04 -11.27 10.52
N GLU A 115 -12.75 -12.20 9.59
CA GLU A 115 -11.54 -13.05 9.69
C GLU A 115 -10.24 -12.23 9.59
N ALA A 116 -10.20 -11.20 8.75
CA ALA A 116 -9.04 -10.33 8.53
C ALA A 116 -9.44 -9.01 7.85
N VAL A 117 -8.50 -8.06 7.79
CA VAL A 117 -8.64 -6.87 6.93
C VAL A 117 -8.27 -7.24 5.49
N CYS A 118 -8.97 -6.69 4.49
CA CYS A 118 -8.64 -6.87 3.09
C CYS A 118 -8.04 -5.59 2.49
N HIS A 119 -7.09 -5.74 1.54
CA HIS A 119 -6.53 -4.61 0.78
C HIS A 119 -7.52 -4.04 -0.25
N ASN A 120 -8.32 -4.91 -0.89
CA ASN A 120 -9.38 -4.57 -1.87
C ASN A 120 -8.96 -3.84 -3.17
N ASP A 121 -7.66 -3.80 -3.50
CA ASP A 121 -7.18 -3.24 -4.78
C ASP A 121 -5.87 -3.91 -5.23
N LEU A 122 -5.72 -5.20 -4.93
CA LEU A 122 -4.52 -5.95 -5.30
C LEU A 122 -4.46 -6.13 -6.81
N SER A 123 -3.37 -5.66 -7.39
CA SER A 123 -3.04 -5.78 -8.80
C SER A 123 -1.55 -5.51 -8.99
N PRO A 124 -0.93 -5.89 -10.13
CA PRO A 124 0.49 -5.63 -10.38
C PRO A 124 0.88 -4.14 -10.24
N LYS A 125 0.01 -3.22 -10.66
CA LYS A 125 0.21 -1.77 -10.53
C LYS A 125 0.26 -1.26 -9.08
N ASN A 126 -0.27 -2.04 -8.13
CA ASN A 126 -0.28 -1.73 -6.70
C ASN A 126 0.68 -2.65 -5.93
N THR A 127 1.60 -3.30 -6.64
CA THR A 127 2.59 -4.23 -6.09
C THR A 127 3.99 -3.74 -6.45
N VAL A 128 4.87 -3.68 -5.47
CA VAL A 128 6.29 -3.39 -5.68
C VAL A 128 7.02 -4.70 -5.84
N TYR A 129 7.81 -4.81 -6.91
CA TYR A 129 8.64 -5.95 -7.25
C TYR A 129 10.11 -5.60 -7.07
N ARG A 130 10.91 -6.54 -6.58
CA ARG A 130 12.36 -6.37 -6.48
C ARG A 130 13.06 -7.62 -7.01
N ASP A 131 14.17 -7.42 -7.70
CA ASP A 131 15.06 -8.53 -8.04
C ASP A 131 15.94 -8.84 -6.84
N LEU A 132 15.81 -10.06 -6.31
CA LEU A 132 16.58 -10.57 -5.17
C LEU A 132 17.60 -11.63 -5.60
N GLY A 133 17.94 -11.69 -6.89
CA GLY A 133 18.87 -12.65 -7.48
C GLY A 133 18.20 -13.81 -8.23
N ALA A 134 16.88 -13.80 -8.33
CA ALA A 134 16.08 -14.82 -9.03
C ALA A 134 15.03 -14.19 -9.98
N GLY A 135 15.25 -12.93 -10.37
CA GLY A 135 14.29 -12.13 -11.11
C GLY A 135 13.34 -11.36 -10.18
N LEU A 136 12.49 -10.53 -10.79
CA LEU A 136 11.54 -9.69 -10.06
C LEU A 136 10.54 -10.54 -9.28
N ARG A 137 10.38 -10.25 -7.99
CA ARG A 137 9.35 -10.85 -7.14
C ARG A 137 8.62 -9.78 -6.31
N PRO A 138 7.32 -9.97 -6.02
CA PRO A 138 6.56 -9.11 -5.11
C PRO A 138 7.25 -9.00 -3.74
N VAL A 139 7.39 -7.77 -3.25
CA VAL A 139 7.95 -7.50 -1.91
C VAL A 139 7.02 -6.66 -1.04
N ALA A 140 6.13 -5.87 -1.62
CA ALA A 140 5.18 -5.06 -0.85
C ALA A 140 3.95 -4.66 -1.67
N PHE A 141 2.86 -4.38 -0.97
CA PHE A 141 1.68 -3.74 -1.52
C PHE A 141 1.66 -2.24 -1.21
N ILE A 142 1.11 -1.47 -2.15
CA ILE A 142 0.92 -0.03 -2.06
C ILE A 142 -0.53 0.32 -2.39
N ASP A 143 -0.90 1.58 -2.22
CA ASP A 143 -2.27 2.07 -2.46
C ASP A 143 -3.34 1.42 -1.55
N TRP A 144 -3.02 1.34 -0.26
CA TRP A 144 -3.90 0.85 0.81
C TRP A 144 -5.19 1.65 1.02
N GLY A 145 -5.47 2.69 0.23
CA GLY A 145 -6.60 3.61 0.43
C GLY A 145 -7.98 2.98 0.35
N ARG A 146 -8.09 1.78 -0.25
CA ARG A 146 -9.33 0.98 -0.32
C ARG A 146 -9.41 -0.13 0.73
N SER A 147 -8.44 -0.21 1.64
CA SER A 147 -8.43 -1.25 2.66
C SER A 147 -9.61 -1.11 3.60
N ARG A 148 -10.23 -2.23 3.93
CA ARG A 148 -11.39 -2.32 4.83
C ARG A 148 -11.58 -3.77 5.25
N ARG A 149 -12.27 -3.95 6.37
CA ARG A 149 -12.88 -5.24 6.70
C ARG A 149 -13.97 -5.60 5.66
N PRO A 150 -14.16 -6.87 5.29
CA PRO A 150 -15.11 -7.32 4.27
C PRO A 150 -16.53 -6.74 4.39
N GLY A 151 -17.07 -6.62 5.60
CA GLY A 151 -18.41 -6.10 5.89
C GLY A 151 -18.65 -4.60 5.62
N ASP A 152 -17.60 -3.80 5.38
CA ASP A 152 -17.71 -2.35 5.13
C ASP A 152 -17.91 -2.00 3.63
N GLY A 153 -18.55 -2.88 2.87
CA GLY A 153 -19.03 -2.58 1.51
C GLY A 153 -20.12 -1.50 1.51
N PRO A 154 -20.37 -0.79 0.38
CA PRO A 154 -21.63 -0.07 0.23
C PRO A 154 -22.76 -1.06 0.49
N SER A 155 -23.58 -0.78 1.49
CA SER A 155 -24.54 -1.73 2.06
C SER A 155 -25.35 -2.43 0.97
N SER A 156 -25.29 -3.76 0.90
CA SER A 156 -26.27 -4.59 0.21
C SER A 156 -27.59 -4.73 1.00
N ARG A 157 -27.78 -3.95 2.09
CA ARG A 157 -29.08 -3.80 2.77
C ARG A 157 -30.01 -2.93 1.92
N GLY A 158 -30.56 -3.54 0.87
CA GLY A 158 -31.48 -2.90 -0.05
C GLY A 158 -32.21 -3.86 -0.98
N TRP A 159 -32.38 -5.13 -0.62
CA TRP A 159 -33.38 -6.01 -1.24
C TRP A 159 -34.03 -6.83 -0.13
N GLY A 160 -35.17 -6.33 0.36
CA GLY A 160 -35.96 -6.95 1.40
C GLY A 160 -37.33 -6.30 1.50
N GLY A 161 -38.27 -6.80 0.71
CA GLY A 161 -39.69 -6.88 1.01
C GLY A 161 -40.49 -5.58 1.19
N GLY A 162 -41.34 -5.29 0.22
CA GLY A 162 -42.51 -4.43 0.32
C GLY A 162 -43.43 -4.69 -0.87
#